data_AF-A0A534SI84-F1
#
_entry.id   AF-A0A534SI84-F1
#
_cell.length_a   1.000
_cell.length_b   1.000
_cell.length_c   1.000
_cell.angle_alpha   90.00
_cell.angle_beta   90.00
_cell.angle_gamma   90.00
#
_symmetry.space_group_name_H-M   'P 1'
#
loop_
_entity.id
_entity.type
_entity.pdbx_description
1 polymer ?
#
loop_
_entity_poly.entity_id
_entity_poly.type
_entity_poly.pdbx_seq_one_letter_code
_entity_poly.pdbx_strand_id
1 'polypeptide(L)'
;MSGDQPERDESPAPATGLDRYYRGVINRVYYGSESGTLRSEATGREYRFKFPFVEIIGPIPRIDGLREGMRVGFDLGWTSKGIRVTLIRVYD
;
A
#
# COMPACT_ATOMS: atom_id res chain seq x y z
N MET A 1 9.64 -8.46 -52.10
CA MET A 1 10.39 -7.53 -51.24
C MET A 1 9.42 -6.47 -50.75
N SER A 2 8.76 -6.71 -49.61
CA SER A 2 8.04 -5.67 -48.86
C SER A 2 8.43 -5.88 -47.40
N GLY A 3 9.44 -5.13 -46.98
CA GLY A 3 9.86 -5.06 -45.61
C GLY A 3 9.06 -3.99 -44.87
N ASP A 4 8.80 -4.32 -43.62
CA ASP A 4 8.99 -3.46 -42.46
C ASP A 4 8.06 -2.26 -42.28
N GLN A 5 7.05 -2.45 -41.42
CA GLN A 5 6.63 -1.43 -40.46
C GLN A 5 6.06 -2.11 -39.20
N PRO A 6 6.41 -1.67 -37.99
CA PRO A 6 6.41 -2.52 -36.82
C PRO A 6 5.01 -2.62 -36.23
N GLU A 7 4.55 -3.86 -36.02
CA GLU A 7 3.58 -4.12 -34.96
C GLU A 7 4.32 -3.84 -33.65
N ARG A 8 4.31 -2.57 -33.23
CA ARG A 8 4.54 -2.25 -31.83
C ARG A 8 3.51 -3.10 -31.10
N ASP A 9 3.99 -4.10 -30.38
CA ASP A 9 3.27 -4.73 -29.29
C ASP A 9 2.75 -3.58 -28.44
N GLU A 10 1.52 -3.16 -28.73
CA GLU A 10 0.70 -2.38 -27.84
C GLU A 10 0.40 -3.35 -26.70
N SER A 11 1.44 -3.58 -25.88
CA SER A 11 1.33 -4.18 -24.56
C SER A 11 0.14 -3.45 -23.96
N PRO A 12 -0.97 -4.15 -23.69
CA PRO A 12 -2.19 -3.48 -23.30
C PRO A 12 -1.80 -2.61 -22.13
N ALA A 13 -1.95 -1.28 -22.28
CA ALA A 13 -1.71 -0.33 -21.21
C ALA A 13 -2.35 -0.95 -19.98
N PRO A 14 -1.62 -1.12 -18.85
CA PRO A 14 -2.10 -1.92 -17.75
C PRO A 14 -3.50 -1.40 -17.47
N ALA A 15 -4.48 -2.27 -17.70
CA ALA A 15 -5.83 -2.01 -17.25
C ALA A 15 -5.66 -1.49 -15.83
N THR A 16 -6.44 -0.51 -15.42
CA THR A 16 -6.52 -0.04 -14.03
C THR A 16 -6.98 -1.16 -13.07
N GLY A 17 -6.68 -2.44 -13.34
CA GLY A 17 -5.63 -3.14 -12.60
C GLY A 17 -5.99 -3.35 -11.16
N LEU A 18 -6.78 -4.41 -10.93
CA LEU A 18 -7.03 -5.01 -9.62
C LEU A 18 -5.81 -4.85 -8.71
N ASP A 19 -5.91 -3.85 -7.83
CA ASP A 19 -4.81 -3.54 -6.95
C ASP A 19 -4.55 -4.74 -6.05
N ARG A 20 -3.32 -5.26 -6.08
CA ARG A 20 -2.98 -6.55 -5.46
C ARG A 20 -2.79 -6.45 -3.96
N TYR A 21 -2.83 -5.24 -3.41
CA TYR A 21 -2.71 -5.00 -1.98
C TYR A 21 -3.95 -5.46 -1.21
N TYR A 22 -3.74 -5.89 0.03
CA TYR A 22 -4.84 -6.02 0.99
C TYR A 22 -5.47 -4.64 1.21
N ARG A 23 -6.79 -4.62 1.46
CA ARG A 23 -7.52 -3.37 1.70
C ARG A 23 -7.80 -3.17 3.17
N GLY A 24 -7.55 -1.95 3.64
CA GLY A 24 -7.68 -1.60 5.04
C GLY A 24 -8.01 -0.13 5.26
N VAL A 25 -8.34 0.18 6.50
CA VAL A 25 -8.58 1.55 6.97
C VAL A 25 -7.58 1.86 8.09
N ILE A 26 -6.90 3.00 8.00
CA ILE A 26 -6.06 3.50 9.09
C ILE A 26 -6.95 3.72 10.30
N ASN A 27 -6.67 2.99 11.39
CA ASN A 27 -7.44 3.08 12.62
C ASN A 27 -6.86 4.14 13.56
N ARG A 28 -5.52 4.18 13.71
CA ARG A 28 -4.81 5.17 14.53
C ARG A 28 -3.47 5.57 13.93
N VAL A 29 -3.08 6.83 14.12
CA VAL A 29 -1.74 7.35 13.78
C VAL A 29 -1.14 8.05 14.99
N TYR A 30 0.05 7.62 15.40
CA TYR A 30 0.81 8.17 16.51
C TYR A 30 2.04 8.91 15.98
N TYR A 31 1.84 10.14 15.49
CA TYR A 31 2.88 10.94 14.82
C TYR A 31 4.18 11.05 15.64
N GLY A 32 4.11 11.29 16.95
CA GLY A 32 5.31 11.41 17.79
C GLY A 32 6.14 10.13 17.93
N SER A 33 5.57 8.96 17.68
CA SER A 33 6.27 7.66 17.70
C SER A 33 6.48 7.06 16.32
N GLU A 34 6.04 7.79 15.29
CA GLU A 34 6.00 7.39 13.88
C GLU A 34 5.46 5.96 13.69
N SER A 35 4.32 5.68 14.32
CA SER A 35 3.68 4.37 14.27
C SER A 35 2.16 4.49 14.19
N GLY A 36 1.49 3.36 13.98
CA GLY A 36 0.04 3.35 13.95
C GLY A 36 -0.53 1.96 13.75
N THR A 37 -1.84 1.93 13.57
CA THR A 37 -2.58 0.70 13.29
C THR A 37 -3.53 0.89 12.12
N LEU A 38 -3.74 -0.19 11.39
CA LEU A 38 -4.78 -0.29 10.37
C LEU A 38 -5.62 -1.52 10.61
N ARG A 39 -6.90 -1.43 10.24
CA ARG A 39 -7.84 -2.54 10.30
C ARG A 39 -8.07 -3.08 8.88
N SER A 40 -7.84 -4.37 8.71
CA SER A 40 -8.17 -5.10 7.47
C SER A 40 -9.67 -5.06 7.21
N GLU A 41 -10.08 -4.68 6.00
CA GLU A 41 -11.49 -4.73 5.61
C GLU A 41 -11.98 -6.17 5.43
N ALA A 42 -11.13 -7.07 4.93
CA ALA A 42 -11.50 -8.46 4.66
C ALA A 42 -11.69 -9.31 5.93
N THR A 43 -10.92 -9.04 6.98
CA THR A 43 -10.88 -9.90 8.18
C THR A 43 -11.22 -9.17 9.47
N GLY A 44 -11.33 -7.84 9.46
CA GLY A 44 -11.51 -7.02 10.66
C GLY A 44 -10.30 -6.99 11.60
N ARG A 45 -9.22 -7.74 11.29
CA ARG A 45 -8.02 -7.81 12.13
C ARG A 45 -7.24 -6.51 12.08
N GLU A 46 -6.72 -6.10 13.23
CA GLU A 46 -5.84 -4.95 13.36
C GLU A 46 -4.37 -5.36 13.18
N TYR A 47 -3.63 -4.56 12.41
CA TYR A 47 -2.20 -4.72 12.18
C TYR A 47 -1.46 -3.42 12.52
N ARG A 48 -0.24 -3.58 13.04
CA ARG A 48 0.63 -2.46 13.41
C ARG A 48 1.61 -2.15 12.29
N PHE A 49 1.85 -0.86 12.06
CA PHE A 49 2.95 -0.34 11.25
C PHE A 49 3.85 0.56 12.11
N LYS A 50 5.12 0.67 11.74
CA LYS A 50 6.08 1.54 12.42
C LYS A 50 7.21 1.93 11.49
N PHE A 51 7.56 3.21 11.44
CA PHE A 51 8.73 3.69 10.73
C PHE A 51 10.04 3.31 11.43
N PRO A 52 11.12 3.08 10.67
CA PRO A 52 11.21 3.10 9.20
C PRO A 52 10.87 1.74 8.54
N PHE A 53 10.22 0.82 9.24
CA PHE A 53 9.98 -0.56 8.76
C PHE A 53 8.76 -0.71 7.84
N VAL A 54 8.01 0.38 7.64
CA VAL A 54 6.89 0.44 6.70
C VAL A 54 7.25 1.41 5.59
N GLU A 55 7.12 0.96 4.35
CA GLU A 55 7.21 1.80 3.17
C GLU A 55 5.85 2.47 2.91
N ILE A 56 5.83 3.78 2.65
CA ILE A 56 4.60 4.47 2.21
C ILE A 56 4.78 4.91 0.77
N ILE A 57 3.88 4.44 -0.09
CA ILE A 57 3.87 4.78 -1.51
C ILE A 57 2.61 5.53 -1.90
N GLY A 58 2.77 6.64 -2.61
CA GLY A 58 1.66 7.43 -3.14
C GLY A 58 1.92 8.93 -3.15
N PRO A 59 0.86 9.74 -3.29
CA PRO A 59 0.98 11.19 -3.44
C PRO A 59 1.72 11.86 -2.29
N ILE A 60 1.56 11.32 -1.07
CA ILE A 60 2.22 11.81 0.14
C ILE A 60 2.96 10.64 0.81
N PRO A 61 4.21 10.33 0.42
CA PRO A 61 4.96 9.16 0.88
C PRO A 61 5.63 9.40 2.25
N ARG A 62 4.85 9.83 3.25
CA ARG A 62 5.32 10.12 4.61
C ARG A 62 4.23 9.87 5.65
N ILE A 63 4.64 9.61 6.90
CA ILE A 63 3.68 9.30 7.97
C ILE A 63 2.67 10.41 8.23
N ASP A 64 3.09 11.67 8.12
CA ASP A 64 2.22 12.84 8.29
C ASP A 64 1.11 12.94 7.23
N GLY A 65 1.25 12.19 6.13
CA GLY A 65 0.21 12.06 5.11
C GLY A 65 -0.91 11.12 5.53
N LEU A 66 -0.68 10.21 6.49
CA LEU A 66 -1.67 9.26 6.95
C LEU A 66 -2.62 9.90 7.95
N ARG A 67 -3.92 9.57 7.86
CA ARG A 67 -4.96 10.04 8.77
C ARG A 67 -5.88 8.89 9.17
N GLU A 68 -6.44 8.98 10.37
CA GLU A 68 -7.49 8.04 10.81
C GLU A 68 -8.68 8.08 9.85
N GLY A 69 -9.25 6.91 9.55
CA GLY A 69 -10.34 6.75 8.59
C GLY A 69 -9.90 6.66 7.13
N MET A 70 -8.62 6.88 6.82
CA MET A 70 -8.11 6.78 5.45
C MET A 70 -8.12 5.35 4.93
N ARG A 71 -8.69 5.12 3.75
CA ARG A 71 -8.63 3.84 3.04
C ARG A 71 -7.28 3.69 2.35
N VAL A 72 -6.64 2.55 2.54
CA VAL A 72 -5.30 2.26 2.03
C VAL A 72 -5.18 0.83 1.53
N GLY A 73 -4.22 0.62 0.63
CA GLY A 73 -3.68 -0.69 0.35
C GLY A 73 -2.56 -1.00 1.34
N PHE A 74 -2.35 -2.27 1.67
CA PHE A 74 -1.20 -2.66 2.48
C PHE A 74 -0.69 -4.08 2.17
N ASP A 75 0.58 -4.30 2.51
CA ASP A 75 1.19 -5.63 2.57
C ASP A 75 1.59 -6.00 4.00
N LEU A 76 1.72 -7.30 4.24
CA LEU A 76 2.12 -7.87 5.51
C LEU A 76 3.44 -8.63 5.38
N GLY A 77 4.30 -8.46 6.38
CA GLY A 77 5.54 -9.22 6.53
C GLY A 77 5.60 -9.90 7.90
N TRP A 78 6.28 -11.05 7.93
CA TRP A 78 6.64 -11.70 9.19
C TRP A 78 7.88 -11.07 9.80
N THR A 79 7.83 -10.79 11.09
CA THR A 79 8.98 -10.35 11.88
C THR A 79 9.14 -11.26 13.09
N SER A 80 10.27 -11.17 13.79
CA SER A 80 10.47 -11.86 15.08
C SER A 80 9.43 -11.49 16.15
N LYS A 81 8.71 -10.38 15.97
CA LYS A 81 7.63 -9.91 16.84
C LYS A 81 6.22 -10.21 16.28
N GLY A 82 6.13 -11.07 15.26
CA GLY A 82 4.90 -11.44 14.57
C GLY A 82 4.64 -10.66 13.28
N ILE A 83 3.42 -10.80 12.75
CA ILE A 83 2.97 -10.15 11.51
C ILE A 83 2.89 -8.62 11.71
N ARG A 84 3.44 -7.87 10.76
CA ARG A 84 3.38 -6.40 10.70
C ARG A 84 3.10 -5.92 9.29
N VAL A 85 2.61 -4.69 9.20
CA VAL A 85 2.50 -3.99 7.92
C VAL A 85 3.89 -3.57 7.45
N THR A 86 4.23 -3.89 6.22
CA THR A 86 5.52 -3.56 5.59
C THR A 86 5.38 -2.51 4.49
N LEU A 87 4.19 -2.35 3.92
CA LEU A 87 3.90 -1.34 2.90
C LEU A 87 2.50 -0.77 3.12
N ILE A 88 2.34 0.53 2.88
CA ILE A 88 1.06 1.24 2.80
C ILE A 88 0.98 1.98 1.47
N ARG A 89 -0.04 1.65 0.66
CA ARG A 89 -0.40 2.36 -0.56
C ARG A 89 -1.50 3.38 -0.26
N VAL A 90 -1.16 4.66 -0.39
CA VAL A 90 -2.12 5.78 -0.27
C VAL A 90 -2.68 6.11 -1.64
N TYR A 91 -4.00 6.04 -1.81
CA TYR A 91 -4.62 6.26 -3.12
C TYR A 91 -4.78 7.73 -3.48
N ASP A 92 -5.11 8.58 -2.50
CA ASP A 92 -5.43 9.99 -2.67
C ASP A 92 -4.63 10.86 -1.68
#